data_AF-A0A5C8RXL2-F1
#
_entry.id   AF-A0A5C8RXL2-F1
#
_cell.length_a   1.000
_cell.length_b   1.000
_cell.length_c   1.000
_cell.angle_alpha   90.00
_cell.angle_beta   90.00
_cell.angle_gamma   90.00
#
_symmetry.space_group_name_H-M   'P 1'
#
loop_
_entity.id
_entity.type
_entity.pdbx_description
1 polymer ?
#
loop_
_entity_poly.entity_id
_entity_poly.type
_entity_poly.pdbx_seq_one_letter_code
_entity_poly.pdbx_strand_id
1 'polypeptide(L)'
;MALGAGSMALRGSLSGTEAFTTNTLSSANGEVSVGAQGAERQITNIAGGQQDTDAVNVRQLRSVGSGVTKNATALGGSFGSDGTYTPPSYTYNGRSYATVPGVVGALDQLALRYDTDGSGNRLSSIDLSRAGTVGSAVRITGLAPGSLAAGSTDAVNGDQLYALRQSIDDGTFGLVRQGSTSRAIRVAAATDGALVDFRNSAGTGRVLSGVSAGSLAAGSNGAVNGGQLYATNQAVAGLSAGLANGSVGLVKQDAATRGLTVGAETDGTTVSFADRDGTARTLTGVSGGRVALGSTDAVSGGQV
;
A
#
# COMPACT_ATOMS: atom_id res chain seq x y z
N MET A 1 74.64 16.18 -63.74
CA MET A 1 73.32 15.70 -63.27
C MET A 1 72.25 16.35 -64.14
N ALA A 2 71.43 15.57 -64.83
CA ALA A 2 70.47 16.10 -65.78
C ALA A 2 69.22 16.62 -65.04
N LEU A 3 69.27 17.88 -64.61
CA LEU A 3 68.04 18.66 -64.38
C LEU A 3 67.49 18.94 -65.77
N GLY A 4 66.44 18.19 -66.17
CA GLY A 4 65.97 18.11 -67.55
C GLY A 4 65.75 19.48 -68.21
N ALA A 5 65.89 19.55 -69.54
CA ALA A 5 65.69 20.78 -70.30
C ALA A 5 64.35 21.46 -69.91
N GLY A 6 64.42 22.75 -69.57
CA GLY A 6 63.26 23.55 -69.14
C GLY A 6 62.91 23.47 -67.65
N SER A 7 63.68 22.77 -66.81
CA SER A 7 63.55 22.90 -65.35
C SER A 7 63.89 24.33 -64.91
N MET A 8 62.94 24.99 -64.24
CA MET A 8 63.13 26.34 -63.69
C MET A 8 62.91 26.29 -62.18
N ALA A 9 63.92 26.63 -61.39
CA ALA A 9 63.75 26.92 -59.97
C ALA A 9 63.20 28.35 -59.86
N LEU A 10 61.90 28.47 -59.61
CA LEU A 10 61.20 29.75 -59.64
C LEU A 10 61.07 30.37 -58.24
N ARG A 11 61.38 29.61 -57.19
CA ARG A 11 61.33 30.13 -55.81
C ARG A 11 62.67 30.81 -55.48
N GLY A 12 62.58 32.08 -55.08
CA GLY A 12 63.66 32.73 -54.33
C GLY A 12 63.88 32.06 -52.97
N SER A 13 64.83 32.59 -52.19
CA SER A 13 65.13 32.19 -50.80
C SER A 13 63.88 31.70 -50.05
N LEU A 14 63.79 30.40 -49.73
CA LEU A 14 62.72 29.87 -48.87
C LEU A 14 62.83 30.57 -47.51
N SER A 15 61.87 31.44 -47.21
CA SER A 15 61.73 32.13 -45.94
C SER A 15 60.31 31.92 -45.42
N GLY A 16 60.15 31.59 -44.14
CA GLY A 16 58.85 31.36 -43.51
C GLY A 16 58.87 30.17 -42.58
N THR A 17 57.69 29.62 -42.29
CA THR A 17 57.49 28.52 -41.34
C THR A 17 56.70 27.41 -42.02
N GLU A 18 57.20 26.17 -41.96
CA GLU A 18 56.47 24.99 -42.45
C GLU A 18 55.13 24.82 -41.72
N ALA A 19 54.03 24.69 -42.46
CA ALA A 19 52.67 24.75 -41.90
C ALA A 19 52.35 23.60 -40.92
N PHE A 20 52.97 22.43 -41.10
CA PHE A 20 52.70 21.24 -40.30
C PHE A 20 53.69 21.02 -39.17
N THR A 21 54.95 21.42 -39.34
CA THR A 21 56.02 21.19 -38.36
C THR A 21 56.43 22.45 -37.61
N THR A 22 55.99 23.62 -38.06
CA THR A 22 56.38 24.94 -37.56
C THR A 22 57.89 25.24 -37.64
N ASN A 23 58.63 24.47 -38.43
CA ASN A 23 60.07 24.67 -38.63
C ASN A 23 60.34 25.93 -39.48
N THR A 24 61.31 26.73 -39.05
CA THR A 24 61.77 27.91 -39.79
C THR A 24 62.54 27.50 -41.05
N LEU A 25 62.11 27.99 -42.19
CA LEU A 25 62.75 27.76 -43.48
C LEU A 25 63.94 28.73 -43.67
N SER A 26 65.07 28.20 -44.11
CA SER A 26 66.28 28.96 -44.45
C SER A 26 66.75 28.63 -45.86
N SER A 27 67.24 29.65 -46.57
CA SER A 27 67.63 29.62 -47.98
C SER A 27 68.86 28.81 -48.33
N ALA A 28 69.51 28.17 -47.36
CA ALA A 28 70.54 27.18 -47.61
C ALA A 28 69.99 25.86 -48.19
N ASN A 29 68.67 25.62 -48.09
CA ASN A 29 68.01 24.42 -48.60
C ASN A 29 67.53 24.69 -50.05
N GLY A 30 68.40 24.43 -51.03
CA GLY A 30 68.12 24.72 -52.45
C GLY A 30 66.89 23.99 -53.02
N GLU A 31 66.17 24.64 -53.93
CA GLU A 31 65.07 24.04 -54.69
C GLU A 31 65.61 23.12 -55.79
N VAL A 32 65.13 21.88 -55.84
CA VAL A 32 65.31 21.00 -56.99
C VAL A 32 64.04 21.04 -57.83
N SER A 33 64.11 21.71 -58.98
CA SER A 33 62.99 21.78 -59.93
C SER A 33 63.02 20.61 -60.92
N VAL A 34 61.93 19.85 -60.99
CA VAL A 34 61.77 18.71 -61.92
C VAL A 34 60.89 19.03 -63.14
N GLY A 35 60.57 20.30 -63.39
CA GLY A 35 59.77 20.75 -64.54
C GLY A 35 59.45 22.24 -64.49
N ALA A 36 58.48 22.67 -65.30
CA ALA A 36 57.86 23.99 -65.22
C ALA A 36 56.39 23.83 -64.79
N GLN A 37 55.76 24.90 -64.30
CA GLN A 37 54.34 24.87 -63.91
C GLN A 37 53.46 24.41 -65.08
N GLY A 38 52.59 23.42 -64.85
CA GLY A 38 51.75 22.80 -65.89
C GLY A 38 52.49 21.81 -66.81
N ALA A 39 53.80 21.62 -66.59
CA ALA A 39 54.66 20.64 -67.27
C ALA A 39 55.56 19.93 -66.24
N GLU A 40 54.99 19.57 -65.10
CA GLU A 40 55.66 18.85 -64.01
C GLU A 40 56.02 17.43 -64.46
N ARG A 41 57.21 16.95 -64.06
CA ARG A 41 57.61 15.55 -64.31
C ARG A 41 57.39 14.71 -63.06
N GLN A 42 56.99 13.47 -63.26
CA GLN A 42 56.93 12.48 -62.20
C GLN A 42 58.34 12.12 -61.73
N ILE A 43 58.51 11.99 -60.41
CA ILE A 43 59.71 11.39 -59.82
C ILE A 43 59.36 9.94 -59.47
N THR A 44 59.97 8.99 -60.18
CA THR A 44 59.70 7.55 -60.03
C THR A 44 60.80 6.86 -59.22
N ASN A 45 60.50 5.64 -58.73
CA ASN A 45 61.42 4.81 -57.94
C ASN A 45 61.90 5.43 -56.61
N ILE A 46 61.08 6.28 -56.00
CA ILE A 46 61.36 6.83 -54.66
C ILE A 46 61.08 5.75 -53.60
N ALA A 47 62.10 5.42 -52.81
CA ALA A 47 61.93 4.61 -51.60
C ALA A 47 60.95 5.30 -50.61
N GLY A 48 60.47 4.58 -49.59
CA GLY A 48 59.59 5.23 -48.61
C GLY A 48 60.42 6.12 -47.70
N GLY A 49 59.97 7.35 -47.48
CA GLY A 49 60.62 8.23 -46.51
C GLY A 49 60.57 7.64 -45.11
N GLN A 50 61.65 7.80 -44.35
CA GLN A 50 61.79 7.33 -42.97
C GLN A 50 62.08 8.48 -42.01
N GLN A 51 62.72 9.56 -42.48
CA GLN A 51 62.96 10.79 -41.73
C GLN A 51 61.94 11.86 -42.10
N ASP A 52 61.73 12.85 -41.23
CA ASP A 52 60.78 13.96 -41.45
C ASP A 52 61.10 14.78 -42.72
N THR A 53 62.34 14.75 -43.20
CA THR A 53 62.79 15.46 -44.40
C THR A 53 62.82 14.61 -45.68
N ASP A 54 62.43 13.33 -45.60
CA ASP A 54 62.36 12.47 -46.77
C ASP A 54 61.09 12.72 -47.58
N ALA A 55 61.16 12.50 -48.89
CA ALA A 55 59.97 12.55 -49.74
C ALA A 55 59.02 11.38 -49.43
N VAL A 56 57.73 11.69 -49.24
CA VAL A 56 56.66 10.69 -49.12
C VAL A 56 56.28 10.17 -50.50
N ASN A 57 56.28 8.85 -50.69
CA ASN A 57 55.84 8.25 -51.95
C ASN A 57 54.35 7.86 -51.95
N VAL A 58 53.81 7.53 -53.13
CA VAL A 58 52.38 7.25 -53.31
C VAL A 58 51.89 6.05 -52.48
N ARG A 59 52.73 5.04 -52.21
CA ARG A 59 52.30 3.89 -51.37
C ARG A 59 52.11 4.27 -49.90
N GLN A 60 52.92 5.17 -49.35
CA GLN A 60 52.75 5.68 -47.98
C GLN A 60 51.46 6.51 -47.89
N LEU A 61 51.21 7.39 -48.87
CA LEU A 61 49.98 8.17 -48.92
C LEU A 61 48.73 7.28 -49.07
N ARG A 62 48.76 6.26 -49.94
CA ARG A 62 47.67 5.29 -50.08
C ARG A 62 47.41 4.49 -48.80
N SER A 63 48.46 4.16 -48.04
CA SER A 63 48.31 3.46 -46.76
C SER A 63 47.56 4.33 -45.75
N VAL A 64 47.91 5.62 -45.64
CA VAL A 64 47.19 6.58 -44.81
C VAL A 64 45.74 6.72 -45.29
N GLY A 65 45.53 6.91 -46.60
CA GLY A 65 44.19 7.00 -47.19
C GLY A 65 43.35 5.76 -46.89
N SER A 66 43.90 4.56 -47.02
CA SER A 66 43.21 3.31 -46.68
C SER A 66 42.81 3.26 -45.19
N GLY A 67 43.68 3.72 -44.29
CA GLY A 67 43.36 3.82 -42.86
C GLY A 67 42.21 4.80 -42.59
N VAL A 68 42.26 5.99 -43.21
CA VAL A 68 41.21 7.00 -43.09
C VAL A 68 39.88 6.50 -43.66
N THR A 69 39.88 5.83 -44.81
CA THR A 69 38.68 5.21 -45.39
C THR A 69 38.11 4.12 -44.48
N LYS A 70 38.97 3.23 -43.94
CA LYS A 70 38.53 2.19 -42.99
C LYS A 70 37.85 2.80 -41.76
N ASN A 71 38.43 3.85 -41.18
CA ASN A 71 37.87 4.54 -40.03
C ASN A 71 36.51 5.18 -40.36
N ALA A 72 36.39 5.84 -41.52
CA ALA A 72 35.13 6.42 -41.97
C ALA A 72 34.04 5.36 -42.16
N THR A 73 34.35 4.27 -42.85
CA THR A 73 33.40 3.16 -43.08
C THR A 73 33.00 2.46 -41.79
N ALA A 74 33.93 2.29 -40.85
CA ALA A 74 33.62 1.70 -39.53
C ALA A 74 32.60 2.53 -38.73
N LEU A 75 32.58 3.85 -38.92
CA LEU A 75 31.60 4.74 -38.32
C LEU A 75 30.32 4.89 -39.17
N GLY A 76 30.23 4.27 -40.34
CA GLY A 76 29.08 4.36 -41.26
C GLY A 76 29.15 5.52 -42.25
N GLY A 77 30.30 6.19 -42.38
CA GLY A 77 30.57 7.16 -43.44
C GLY A 77 31.32 6.53 -44.63
N SER A 78 31.68 7.32 -45.62
CA SER A 78 32.44 6.85 -46.78
C SER A 78 33.23 7.95 -47.46
N PHE A 79 34.20 7.57 -48.30
CA PHE A 79 34.84 8.47 -49.25
C PHE A 79 34.49 8.03 -50.67
N GLY A 80 34.11 8.98 -51.51
CA GLY A 80 33.95 8.78 -52.96
C GLY A 80 35.29 8.57 -53.65
N SER A 81 35.26 8.08 -54.90
CA SER A 81 36.45 7.90 -55.73
C SER A 81 37.17 9.22 -56.07
N ASP A 82 36.48 10.34 -55.91
CA ASP A 82 36.95 11.72 -56.07
C ASP A 82 37.51 12.32 -54.76
N GLY A 83 37.47 11.56 -53.65
CA GLY A 83 37.87 12.03 -52.33
C GLY A 83 36.77 12.76 -51.54
N THR A 84 35.54 12.86 -52.05
CA THR A 84 34.43 13.48 -51.32
C THR A 84 34.03 12.65 -50.11
N TYR A 85 34.00 13.26 -48.92
CA TYR A 85 33.56 12.58 -47.69
C TYR A 85 32.03 12.62 -47.55
N THR A 86 31.42 11.45 -47.33
CA THR A 86 30.03 11.30 -46.90
C THR A 86 30.00 10.97 -45.41
N PRO A 87 29.41 11.82 -44.56
CA PRO A 87 29.35 11.58 -43.13
C PRO A 87 28.41 10.42 -42.79
N PRO A 88 28.61 9.76 -41.64
CA PRO A 88 27.66 8.77 -41.14
C PRO A 88 26.32 9.41 -40.76
N SER A 89 25.26 8.61 -40.80
CA SER A 89 23.92 8.97 -40.33
C SER A 89 23.39 7.86 -39.44
N TYR A 90 23.03 8.21 -38.20
CA TYR A 90 22.47 7.29 -37.22
C TYR A 90 20.98 7.58 -37.06
N THR A 91 20.12 6.57 -37.15
CA THR A 91 18.68 6.76 -37.03
C THR A 91 18.15 6.22 -35.69
N TYR A 92 17.38 7.03 -34.99
CA TYR A 92 16.64 6.62 -33.79
C TYR A 92 15.27 7.28 -33.81
N ASN A 93 14.23 6.47 -33.57
CA ASN A 93 12.84 6.91 -33.56
C ASN A 93 12.43 7.76 -34.79
N GLY A 94 12.90 7.37 -35.98
CA GLY A 94 12.64 8.06 -37.24
C GLY A 94 13.41 9.36 -37.47
N ARG A 95 14.28 9.78 -36.54
CA ARG A 95 15.13 10.97 -36.67
C ARG A 95 16.59 10.59 -36.97
N SER A 96 17.23 11.33 -37.87
CA SER A 96 18.65 11.16 -38.21
C SER A 96 19.55 12.05 -37.36
N TYR A 97 20.68 11.49 -36.96
CA TYR A 97 21.72 12.14 -36.16
C TYR A 97 23.07 11.99 -36.88
N ALA A 98 23.82 13.08 -37.00
CA ALA A 98 25.12 13.08 -37.70
C ALA A 98 26.28 12.54 -36.84
N THR A 99 26.06 12.35 -35.54
CA THR A 99 27.12 11.97 -34.59
C THR A 99 26.62 10.93 -33.58
N VAL A 100 27.55 10.11 -33.08
CA VAL A 100 27.27 9.12 -32.02
C VAL A 100 26.78 9.81 -30.74
N PRO A 101 27.40 10.90 -30.22
CA PRO A 101 26.87 11.61 -29.06
C PRO A 101 25.43 12.12 -29.25
N GLY A 102 25.06 12.51 -30.48
CA GLY A 102 23.71 12.96 -30.80
C GLY A 102 22.66 11.86 -30.62
N VAL A 103 22.88 10.69 -31.23
CA VAL A 103 21.93 9.56 -31.12
C VAL A 103 21.92 8.96 -29.72
N VAL A 104 23.08 8.88 -29.05
CA VAL A 104 23.17 8.40 -27.66
C VAL A 104 22.43 9.35 -26.72
N GLY A 105 22.60 10.67 -26.85
CA GLY A 105 21.86 11.63 -26.04
C GLY A 105 20.35 11.55 -26.23
N ALA A 106 19.88 11.21 -27.44
CA ALA A 106 18.45 11.01 -27.71
C ALA A 106 17.89 9.72 -27.09
N LEU A 107 18.65 8.62 -27.14
CA LEU A 107 18.31 7.39 -26.43
C LEU A 107 18.24 7.63 -24.92
N ASP A 108 19.23 8.35 -24.40
CA ASP A 108 19.42 8.63 -22.99
C ASP A 108 18.21 9.40 -22.40
N GLN A 109 17.63 10.35 -23.14
CA GLN A 109 16.46 11.14 -22.71
C GLN A 109 15.20 10.32 -22.37
N LEU A 110 15.04 9.13 -22.94
CA LEU A 110 13.86 8.28 -22.75
C LEU A 110 14.10 7.09 -21.84
N ALA A 111 15.35 6.87 -21.42
CA ALA A 111 15.72 5.74 -20.59
C ALA A 111 15.29 5.94 -19.13
N LEU A 112 14.80 4.87 -18.51
CA LEU A 112 14.69 4.79 -17.05
C LEU A 112 16.10 4.71 -16.44
N ARG A 113 16.34 5.49 -15.39
CA ARG A 113 17.66 5.54 -14.74
C ARG A 113 17.54 5.46 -13.24
N TYR A 114 18.58 4.90 -12.63
CA TYR A 114 18.81 5.13 -11.21
C TYR A 114 19.09 6.59 -10.95
N ASP A 115 18.67 7.05 -9.78
CA ASP A 115 19.10 8.34 -9.28
C ASP A 115 20.61 8.29 -9.01
N THR A 116 21.23 9.46 -9.08
CA THR A 116 22.65 9.63 -8.81
C THR A 116 22.85 10.74 -7.79
N ASP A 117 23.91 10.65 -6.99
CA ASP A 117 24.35 11.77 -6.16
C ASP A 117 24.94 12.91 -7.02
N GLY A 118 25.34 14.00 -6.38
CA GLY A 118 25.98 15.16 -7.05
C GLY A 118 27.35 14.85 -7.66
N SER A 119 27.91 13.66 -7.39
CA SER A 119 29.16 13.17 -7.96
C SER A 119 28.94 12.11 -9.06
N GLY A 120 27.68 11.78 -9.37
CA GLY A 120 27.32 10.80 -10.39
C GLY A 120 27.31 9.33 -9.92
N ASN A 121 27.51 9.06 -8.62
CA ASN A 121 27.40 7.70 -8.10
C ASN A 121 25.92 7.27 -8.02
N ARG A 122 25.66 6.02 -8.37
CA ARG A 122 24.31 5.43 -8.32
C ARG A 122 23.75 5.37 -6.90
N LEU A 123 22.49 5.77 -6.74
CA LEU A 123 21.68 5.61 -5.54
C LEU A 123 20.73 4.40 -5.66
N SER A 124 20.19 3.95 -4.53
CA SER A 124 19.21 2.85 -4.44
C SER A 124 17.78 3.32 -4.70
N SER A 125 17.58 4.22 -5.67
CA SER A 125 16.28 4.78 -6.02
C SER A 125 16.17 5.06 -7.52
N ILE A 126 14.93 5.14 -7.99
CA ILE A 126 14.57 5.58 -9.34
C ILE A 126 13.46 6.61 -9.15
N ASP A 127 13.73 7.88 -9.43
CA ASP A 127 12.69 8.90 -9.50
C ASP A 127 12.06 8.93 -10.90
N LEU A 128 10.86 8.37 -10.99
CA LEU A 128 10.10 8.33 -12.24
C LEU A 128 9.57 9.71 -12.66
N SER A 129 9.59 10.72 -11.78
CA SER A 129 9.15 12.08 -12.11
C SER A 129 10.22 12.90 -12.84
N ARG A 130 11.49 12.45 -12.83
CA ARG A 130 12.65 13.17 -13.40
C ARG A 130 12.68 13.21 -14.93
N ALA A 131 11.81 12.44 -15.60
CA ALA A 131 11.68 12.37 -17.06
C ALA A 131 10.45 13.12 -17.62
N GLY A 132 9.68 13.83 -16.77
CA GLY A 132 8.58 14.71 -17.17
C GLY A 132 8.73 16.08 -16.51
N THR A 133 7.90 17.06 -16.89
CA THR A 133 7.82 18.34 -16.15
C THR A 133 7.67 18.02 -14.67
N VAL A 134 8.61 18.49 -13.85
CA VAL A 134 8.67 18.24 -12.40
C VAL A 134 7.26 18.35 -11.79
N GLY A 135 6.77 17.23 -11.24
CA GLY A 135 5.47 17.17 -10.55
C GLY A 135 4.35 16.36 -11.20
N SER A 136 4.52 15.78 -12.39
CA SER A 136 3.52 14.84 -12.95
C SER A 136 3.88 13.40 -12.59
N ALA A 137 3.12 12.77 -11.69
CA ALA A 137 3.30 11.37 -11.32
C ALA A 137 3.20 10.43 -12.55
N VAL A 138 4.08 9.44 -12.62
CA VAL A 138 4.11 8.44 -13.70
C VAL A 138 3.40 7.16 -13.27
N ARG A 139 2.50 6.63 -14.13
CA ARG A 139 1.94 5.29 -13.94
C ARG A 139 2.89 4.25 -14.50
N ILE A 140 3.14 3.19 -13.75
CA ILE A 140 3.77 1.96 -14.24
C ILE A 140 2.64 0.98 -14.52
N THR A 141 2.52 0.52 -15.76
CA THR A 141 1.48 -0.43 -16.19
C THR A 141 2.11 -1.73 -16.69
N GLY A 142 1.30 -2.78 -16.85
CA GLY A 142 1.79 -4.10 -17.28
C GLY A 142 2.50 -4.90 -16.19
N LEU A 143 2.35 -4.51 -14.91
CA LEU A 143 2.84 -5.32 -13.80
C LEU A 143 2.00 -6.59 -13.64
N ALA A 144 2.66 -7.75 -13.75
CA ALA A 144 2.10 -9.00 -13.25
C ALA A 144 1.85 -8.91 -11.74
N PRO A 145 0.88 -9.65 -11.18
CA PRO A 145 0.67 -9.70 -9.74
C PRO A 145 1.93 -10.15 -9.00
N GLY A 146 2.35 -9.37 -8.00
CA GLY A 146 3.51 -9.70 -7.17
C GLY A 146 3.22 -10.80 -6.16
N SER A 147 4.26 -11.49 -5.68
CA SER A 147 4.09 -12.50 -4.63
C SER A 147 3.72 -11.85 -3.28
N LEU A 148 2.64 -12.34 -2.65
CA LEU A 148 2.20 -11.91 -1.31
C LEU A 148 2.68 -12.90 -0.24
N ALA A 149 3.99 -12.98 -0.07
CA ALA A 149 4.66 -13.84 0.90
C ALA A 149 5.63 -13.05 1.80
N ALA A 150 5.94 -13.60 2.97
CA ALA A 150 6.89 -12.98 3.89
C ALA A 150 8.26 -12.79 3.22
N GLY A 151 8.78 -11.56 3.27
CA GLY A 151 10.07 -11.20 2.64
C GLY A 151 10.03 -10.92 1.14
N SER A 152 8.85 -10.93 0.50
CA SER A 152 8.71 -10.55 -0.90
C SER A 152 9.15 -9.10 -1.15
N THR A 153 9.87 -8.88 -2.25
CA THR A 153 10.28 -7.56 -2.73
C THR A 153 9.55 -7.17 -4.02
N ASP A 154 8.52 -7.93 -4.40
CA ASP A 154 7.76 -7.69 -5.61
C ASP A 154 6.88 -6.45 -5.46
N ALA A 155 6.75 -5.68 -6.54
CA ALA A 155 5.72 -4.66 -6.63
C ALA A 155 4.34 -5.33 -6.72
N VAL A 156 3.35 -4.75 -6.04
CA VAL A 156 1.94 -5.18 -6.14
C VAL A 156 1.17 -4.32 -7.12
N ASN A 157 0.20 -4.92 -7.81
CA ASN A 157 -0.62 -4.20 -8.77
C ASN A 157 -2.00 -3.83 -8.20
N GLY A 158 -2.80 -3.10 -8.99
CA GLY A 158 -4.12 -2.61 -8.59
C GLY A 158 -5.11 -3.72 -8.26
N ASP A 159 -5.08 -4.85 -8.98
CA ASP A 159 -6.01 -5.97 -8.76
C ASP A 159 -5.82 -6.60 -7.39
N GLN A 160 -4.57 -6.74 -6.95
CA GLN A 160 -4.26 -7.30 -5.63
C GLN A 160 -4.75 -6.39 -4.50
N LEU A 161 -4.53 -5.08 -4.62
CA LEU A 161 -5.03 -4.11 -3.63
C LEU A 161 -6.55 -4.02 -3.66
N TYR A 162 -7.17 -4.13 -4.83
CA TYR A 162 -8.61 -4.16 -4.99
C TYR A 162 -9.25 -5.42 -4.37
N ALA A 163 -8.62 -6.59 -4.51
CA ALA A 163 -9.08 -7.83 -3.88
C ALA A 163 -9.00 -7.75 -2.33
N LEU A 164 -7.93 -7.15 -1.80
CA LEU A 164 -7.82 -6.88 -0.36
C LEU A 164 -8.93 -5.92 0.10
N ARG A 165 -9.16 -4.83 -0.64
CA ARG A 165 -10.22 -3.87 -0.34
C ARG A 165 -11.60 -4.55 -0.34
N GLN A 166 -11.93 -5.36 -1.34
CA GLN A 166 -13.18 -6.11 -1.37
C GLN A 166 -13.30 -7.02 -0.15
N SER A 167 -12.22 -7.71 0.23
CA SER A 167 -12.24 -8.59 1.41
C SER A 167 -12.54 -7.82 2.70
N ILE A 168 -12.09 -6.57 2.80
CA ILE A 168 -12.38 -5.66 3.92
C ILE A 168 -13.82 -5.13 3.84
N ASP A 169 -14.24 -4.61 2.68
CA ASP A 169 -15.56 -4.02 2.46
C ASP A 169 -16.68 -5.07 2.65
N ASP A 170 -16.44 -6.32 2.24
CA ASP A 170 -17.35 -7.46 2.44
C ASP A 170 -17.29 -8.04 3.87
N GLY A 171 -16.39 -7.52 4.72
CA GLY A 171 -16.17 -8.05 6.06
C GLY A 171 -15.72 -9.51 6.09
N THR A 172 -15.09 -10.00 5.02
CA THR A 172 -14.55 -11.37 4.99
C THR A 172 -13.17 -11.45 5.65
N PHE A 173 -12.50 -10.31 5.81
CA PHE A 173 -11.21 -10.13 6.47
C PHE A 173 -11.33 -9.32 7.77
N GLY A 174 -10.58 -9.69 8.81
CA GLY A 174 -10.54 -9.00 10.11
C GLY A 174 -11.25 -9.74 11.25
N LEU A 175 -11.43 -9.06 12.39
CA LEU A 175 -12.02 -9.64 13.62
C LEU A 175 -13.54 -9.74 13.56
N VAL A 176 -14.24 -8.81 12.89
CA VAL A 176 -15.70 -8.85 12.75
C VAL A 176 -16.03 -9.31 11.35
N ARG A 177 -16.63 -10.50 11.21
CA ARG A 177 -16.84 -11.14 9.91
C ARG A 177 -18.29 -11.53 9.69
N GLN A 178 -18.84 -11.22 8.52
CA GLN A 178 -20.16 -11.72 8.12
C GLN A 178 -20.02 -13.07 7.41
N GLY A 179 -20.72 -14.09 7.91
CA GLY A 179 -20.77 -15.39 7.24
C GLY A 179 -21.47 -15.29 5.89
N SER A 180 -20.84 -15.78 4.82
CA SER A 180 -21.38 -15.70 3.45
C SER A 180 -22.73 -16.39 3.28
N THR A 181 -22.94 -17.53 3.95
CA THR A 181 -24.19 -18.30 3.89
C THR A 181 -25.19 -17.87 4.95
N SER A 182 -24.78 -17.83 6.22
CA SER A 182 -25.70 -17.57 7.34
C SER A 182 -26.00 -16.09 7.55
N ARG A 183 -25.23 -15.19 6.92
CA ARG A 183 -25.24 -13.73 7.12
C ARG A 183 -25.04 -13.29 8.57
N ALA A 184 -24.67 -14.22 9.46
CA ALA A 184 -24.37 -13.96 10.86
C ALA A 184 -23.07 -13.19 10.98
N ILE A 185 -23.07 -12.13 11.78
CA ILE A 185 -21.86 -11.39 12.15
C ILE A 185 -21.22 -12.13 13.32
N ARG A 186 -19.97 -12.58 13.16
CA ARG A 186 -19.18 -13.17 14.23
C ARG A 186 -18.03 -12.25 14.59
N VAL A 187 -17.67 -12.24 15.86
CA VAL A 187 -16.53 -11.47 16.39
C VAL A 187 -15.44 -12.46 16.79
N ALA A 188 -14.22 -12.25 16.30
CA ALA A 188 -13.01 -12.98 16.63
C ALA A 188 -13.09 -14.52 16.46
N ALA A 189 -13.95 -15.03 15.56
CA ALA A 189 -14.22 -16.47 15.46
C ALA A 189 -13.02 -17.35 15.02
N ALA A 190 -11.96 -16.74 14.49
CA ALA A 190 -10.74 -17.44 14.07
C ALA A 190 -9.60 -17.35 15.10
N THR A 191 -9.83 -16.68 16.22
CA THR A 191 -8.88 -16.52 17.32
C THR A 191 -9.49 -17.07 18.61
N ASP A 192 -8.66 -17.38 19.60
CA ASP A 192 -9.08 -17.76 20.93
C ASP A 192 -9.46 -16.53 21.80
N GLY A 193 -9.73 -16.77 23.08
CA GLY A 193 -10.16 -15.75 24.04
C GLY A 193 -11.59 -15.97 24.54
N ALA A 194 -11.84 -15.53 25.78
CA ALA A 194 -13.12 -15.72 26.47
C ALA A 194 -13.85 -14.40 26.80
N LEU A 195 -13.28 -13.25 26.44
CA LEU A 195 -13.76 -11.93 26.81
C LEU A 195 -13.82 -10.99 25.60
N VAL A 196 -14.95 -10.30 25.45
CA VAL A 196 -15.09 -9.12 24.60
C VAL A 196 -15.25 -7.91 25.50
N ASP A 197 -14.25 -7.03 25.54
CA ASP A 197 -14.26 -5.83 26.37
C ASP A 197 -14.77 -4.61 25.57
N PHE A 198 -15.86 -4.00 26.03
CA PHE A 198 -16.50 -2.85 25.38
C PHE A 198 -16.12 -1.50 26.00
N ARG A 199 -15.13 -1.45 26.91
CA ARG A 199 -14.66 -0.19 27.52
C ARG A 199 -14.01 0.75 26.50
N ASN A 200 -14.12 2.06 26.73
CA ASN A 200 -13.49 3.08 25.89
C ASN A 200 -12.02 3.32 26.28
N SER A 201 -11.35 4.26 25.60
CA SER A 201 -9.95 4.61 25.89
C SER A 201 -9.73 5.19 27.30
N ALA A 202 -10.78 5.67 27.97
CA ALA A 202 -10.76 6.09 29.37
C ALA A 202 -11.11 4.95 30.35
N GLY A 203 -11.35 3.73 29.87
CA GLY A 203 -11.75 2.59 30.68
C GLY A 203 -13.23 2.58 31.09
N THR A 204 -14.07 3.50 30.59
CA THR A 204 -15.51 3.53 30.89
C THR A 204 -16.27 2.53 30.02
N GLY A 205 -17.21 1.79 30.62
CA GLY A 205 -18.12 0.90 29.89
C GLY A 205 -19.03 1.64 28.92
N ARG A 206 -19.54 0.93 27.91
CA ARG A 206 -20.50 1.45 26.92
C ARG A 206 -21.85 0.77 27.08
N VAL A 207 -22.92 1.50 26.76
CA VAL A 207 -24.25 0.89 26.62
C VAL A 207 -24.29 0.11 25.31
N LEU A 208 -24.65 -1.17 25.40
CA LEU A 208 -24.94 -1.99 24.23
C LEU A 208 -26.43 -1.89 23.90
N SER A 209 -26.77 -1.09 22.89
CA SER A 209 -28.15 -0.92 22.40
C SER A 209 -28.43 -1.76 21.15
N GLY A 210 -29.71 -1.92 20.80
CA GLY A 210 -30.12 -2.73 19.64
C GLY A 210 -30.18 -4.25 19.90
N VAL A 211 -30.04 -4.68 21.17
CA VAL A 211 -30.17 -6.09 21.56
C VAL A 211 -31.65 -6.50 21.56
N SER A 212 -32.03 -7.38 20.62
CA SER A 212 -33.36 -8.02 20.62
C SER A 212 -33.56 -8.87 21.87
N ALA A 213 -34.82 -9.12 22.25
CA ALA A 213 -35.12 -9.94 23.43
C ALA A 213 -34.55 -11.35 23.25
N GLY A 214 -33.68 -11.78 24.17
CA GLY A 214 -33.07 -13.11 24.15
C GLY A 214 -34.07 -14.20 24.55
N SER A 215 -33.82 -15.44 24.15
CA SER A 215 -34.62 -16.58 24.63
C SER A 215 -34.40 -16.81 26.13
N LEU A 216 -35.48 -16.94 26.90
CA LEU A 216 -35.47 -17.19 28.34
C LEU A 216 -35.74 -18.67 28.62
N ALA A 217 -34.71 -19.51 28.40
CA ALA A 217 -34.78 -20.96 28.61
C ALA A 217 -33.47 -21.47 29.25
N ALA A 218 -33.54 -22.63 29.89
CA ALA A 218 -32.37 -23.28 30.48
C ALA A 218 -31.28 -23.52 29.40
N GLY A 219 -30.05 -23.10 29.68
CA GLY A 219 -28.92 -23.23 28.74
C GLY A 219 -28.88 -22.17 27.62
N SER A 220 -29.74 -21.15 27.65
CA SER A 220 -29.67 -20.03 26.70
C SER A 220 -28.39 -19.21 26.90
N ASN A 221 -27.69 -18.93 25.80
CA ASN A 221 -26.50 -18.07 25.76
C ASN A 221 -26.80 -16.70 25.11
N GLY A 222 -28.07 -16.34 24.97
CA GLY A 222 -28.50 -15.06 24.43
C GLY A 222 -28.38 -13.95 25.48
N ALA A 223 -27.95 -12.76 25.07
CA ALA A 223 -28.04 -11.58 25.91
C ALA A 223 -29.51 -11.23 26.20
N VAL A 224 -29.78 -10.77 27.42
CA VAL A 224 -31.09 -10.21 27.80
C VAL A 224 -31.08 -8.69 27.63
N ASN A 225 -32.21 -8.11 27.26
CA ASN A 225 -32.35 -6.66 27.13
C ASN A 225 -33.16 -6.04 28.28
N GLY A 226 -33.23 -4.71 28.31
CA GLY A 226 -33.89 -3.96 29.37
C GLY A 226 -35.39 -4.26 29.52
N GLY A 227 -36.10 -4.56 28.43
CA GLY A 227 -37.54 -4.88 28.49
C GLY A 227 -37.83 -6.18 29.25
N GLN A 228 -36.96 -7.18 29.10
CA GLN A 228 -37.10 -8.47 29.81
C GLN A 228 -36.86 -8.32 31.32
N LEU A 229 -35.82 -7.58 31.70
CA LEU A 229 -35.54 -7.31 33.11
C LEU A 229 -36.62 -6.41 33.73
N TYR A 230 -37.13 -5.43 32.97
CA TYR A 230 -38.24 -4.59 33.42
C TYR A 230 -39.51 -5.39 33.71
N ALA A 231 -39.89 -6.33 32.84
CA ALA A 231 -41.04 -7.21 33.08
C ALA A 231 -40.89 -8.02 34.37
N THR A 232 -39.67 -8.53 34.63
CA THR A 232 -39.35 -9.23 35.89
C THR A 232 -39.50 -8.30 37.09
N ASN A 233 -38.98 -7.07 36.99
CA ASN A 233 -39.08 -6.08 38.07
C ASN A 233 -40.53 -5.68 38.36
N GLN A 234 -41.39 -5.58 37.35
CA GLN A 234 -42.82 -5.30 37.53
C GLN A 234 -43.53 -6.44 38.28
N ALA A 235 -43.19 -7.70 37.97
CA ALA A 235 -43.73 -8.85 38.70
C ALA A 235 -43.28 -8.85 40.17
N VAL A 236 -42.01 -8.52 40.44
CA VAL A 236 -41.48 -8.40 41.81
C VAL A 236 -42.16 -7.26 42.57
N ALA A 237 -42.34 -6.10 41.92
CA ALA A 237 -43.05 -4.96 42.52
C ALA A 237 -44.51 -5.32 42.85
N GLY A 238 -45.19 -6.06 41.97
CA GLY A 238 -46.54 -6.56 42.21
C GLY A 238 -46.63 -7.50 43.41
N LEU A 239 -45.69 -8.44 43.55
CA LEU A 239 -45.61 -9.31 44.73
C LEU A 239 -45.35 -8.51 46.01
N SER A 240 -44.41 -7.57 45.97
CA SER A 240 -44.11 -6.70 47.12
C SER A 240 -45.31 -5.89 47.56
N ALA A 241 -46.05 -5.31 46.60
CA ALA A 241 -47.27 -4.58 46.88
C ALA A 241 -48.35 -5.50 47.46
N GLY A 242 -48.47 -6.72 46.93
CA GLY A 242 -49.42 -7.71 47.43
C GLY A 242 -49.11 -8.15 48.86
N LEU A 243 -47.84 -8.31 49.21
CA LEU A 243 -47.42 -8.63 50.58
C LEU A 243 -47.70 -7.47 51.54
N ALA A 244 -47.35 -6.23 51.15
CA ALA A 244 -47.58 -5.04 51.98
C ALA A 244 -49.06 -4.78 52.23
N ASN A 245 -49.90 -5.03 51.22
CA ASN A 245 -51.35 -4.87 51.32
C ASN A 245 -52.07 -6.07 51.96
N GLY A 246 -51.32 -7.14 52.29
CA GLY A 246 -51.91 -8.38 52.81
C GLY A 246 -52.86 -9.05 51.83
N SER A 247 -52.63 -8.96 50.51
CA SER A 247 -53.44 -9.63 49.49
C SER A 247 -52.79 -10.91 48.96
N VAL A 248 -51.55 -11.22 49.38
CA VAL A 248 -50.80 -12.42 49.03
C VAL A 248 -50.47 -13.21 50.30
N GLY A 249 -50.66 -14.54 50.26
CA GLY A 249 -50.40 -15.43 51.39
C GLY A 249 -51.67 -16.07 51.97
N LEU A 250 -51.54 -16.76 53.10
CA LEU A 250 -52.67 -17.46 53.77
C LEU A 250 -53.54 -16.52 54.60
N VAL A 251 -52.95 -15.51 55.22
CA VAL A 251 -53.68 -14.47 55.95
C VAL A 251 -53.84 -13.30 55.02
N LYS A 252 -55.08 -13.00 54.62
CA LYS A 252 -55.37 -11.92 53.68
C LYS A 252 -56.34 -10.91 54.25
N GLN A 253 -56.18 -9.65 53.88
CA GLN A 253 -57.18 -8.62 54.09
C GLN A 253 -57.93 -8.34 52.79
N ASP A 254 -59.24 -8.53 52.80
CA ASP A 254 -60.07 -8.14 51.66
C ASP A 254 -60.06 -6.61 51.48
N ALA A 255 -59.85 -6.15 50.25
CA ALA A 255 -59.67 -4.73 49.98
C ALA A 255 -60.96 -3.92 50.19
N ALA A 256 -62.13 -4.51 49.90
CA ALA A 256 -63.41 -3.83 49.92
C ALA A 256 -64.04 -3.83 51.32
N THR A 257 -64.13 -5.01 51.94
CA THR A 257 -64.76 -5.22 53.25
C THR A 257 -63.79 -4.95 54.41
N ARG A 258 -62.47 -4.90 54.13
CA ARG A 258 -61.40 -4.79 55.12
C ARG A 258 -61.36 -5.98 56.10
N GLY A 259 -62.13 -7.04 55.83
CA GLY A 259 -62.15 -8.27 56.62
C GLY A 259 -60.85 -9.05 56.49
N LEU A 260 -60.35 -9.57 57.62
CA LEU A 260 -59.22 -10.49 57.65
C LEU A 260 -59.72 -11.92 57.51
N THR A 261 -59.08 -12.69 56.64
CA THR A 261 -59.34 -14.12 56.46
C THR A 261 -58.07 -14.91 56.67
N VAL A 262 -58.21 -16.17 57.09
CA VAL A 262 -57.10 -17.11 57.27
C VAL A 262 -57.44 -18.36 56.48
N GLY A 263 -56.66 -18.65 55.44
CA GLY A 263 -56.80 -19.86 54.63
C GLY A 263 -58.12 -19.94 53.83
N ALA A 264 -58.77 -18.81 53.52
CA ALA A 264 -60.07 -18.82 52.84
C ALA A 264 -60.04 -19.44 51.43
N GLU A 265 -58.88 -19.47 50.78
CA GLU A 265 -58.65 -20.09 49.46
C GLU A 265 -58.06 -21.51 49.54
N THR A 266 -57.92 -22.05 50.76
CA THR A 266 -57.38 -23.39 51.02
C THR A 266 -58.39 -24.23 51.79
N ASP A 267 -58.17 -25.55 51.87
CA ASP A 267 -58.98 -26.47 52.66
C ASP A 267 -58.48 -26.62 54.10
N GLY A 268 -59.10 -27.54 54.86
CA GLY A 268 -58.82 -27.80 56.27
C GLY A 268 -59.91 -27.30 57.22
N THR A 269 -60.00 -27.92 58.40
CA THR A 269 -61.05 -27.63 59.40
C THR A 269 -60.48 -27.16 60.74
N THR A 270 -59.19 -26.86 60.81
CA THR A 270 -58.50 -26.55 62.07
C THR A 270 -57.49 -25.43 61.87
N VAL A 271 -57.56 -24.41 62.73
CA VAL A 271 -56.53 -23.40 62.91
C VAL A 271 -55.94 -23.58 64.31
N SER A 272 -54.69 -24.03 64.39
CA SER A 272 -53.98 -24.18 65.66
C SER A 272 -53.15 -22.95 65.96
N PHE A 273 -53.32 -22.38 67.15
CA PHE A 273 -52.50 -21.28 67.68
C PHE A 273 -51.42 -21.77 68.66
N ALA A 274 -51.27 -23.09 68.80
CA ALA A 274 -50.25 -23.68 69.65
C ALA A 274 -48.82 -23.32 69.17
N ASP A 275 -47.88 -23.25 70.10
CA ASP A 275 -46.47 -23.01 69.76
C ASP A 275 -45.77 -24.25 69.19
N ARG A 276 -44.45 -24.16 69.04
CA ARG A 276 -43.64 -25.25 68.48
C ARG A 276 -43.74 -26.53 69.29
N ASP A 277 -44.03 -26.45 70.60
CA ASP A 277 -44.10 -27.58 71.52
C ASP A 277 -45.55 -28.07 71.73
N GLY A 278 -46.51 -27.50 70.99
CA GLY A 278 -47.93 -27.83 71.12
C GLY A 278 -48.61 -27.14 72.30
N THR A 279 -47.93 -26.21 72.99
CA THR A 279 -48.52 -25.46 74.10
C THR A 279 -49.52 -24.42 73.57
N ALA A 280 -50.72 -24.39 74.13
CA ALA A 280 -51.75 -23.43 73.73
C ALA A 280 -51.31 -21.99 74.04
N ARG A 281 -51.61 -21.06 73.13
CA ARG A 281 -51.43 -19.61 73.35
C ARG A 281 -52.75 -18.95 73.73
N THR A 282 -52.67 -17.91 74.54
CA THR A 282 -53.81 -17.00 74.77
C THR A 282 -54.09 -16.20 73.51
N LEU A 283 -55.33 -16.28 73.00
CA LEU A 283 -55.83 -15.36 71.98
C LEU A 283 -56.50 -14.17 72.67
N THR A 284 -55.96 -12.97 72.47
CA THR A 284 -56.44 -11.73 73.09
C THR A 284 -56.90 -10.72 72.03
N GLY A 285 -57.60 -9.67 72.44
CA GLY A 285 -58.19 -8.67 71.53
C GLY A 285 -59.46 -9.16 70.80
N VAL A 286 -60.08 -10.25 71.27
CA VAL A 286 -61.33 -10.79 70.71
C VAL A 286 -62.51 -9.98 71.23
N SER A 287 -63.27 -9.34 70.33
CA SER A 287 -64.53 -8.68 70.68
C SER A 287 -65.58 -9.70 71.13
N GLY A 288 -66.54 -9.26 71.96
CA GLY A 288 -67.62 -10.16 72.38
C GLY A 288 -68.43 -10.68 71.19
N GLY A 289 -68.41 -11.99 70.96
CA GLY A 289 -69.15 -12.63 69.88
C GLY A 289 -70.65 -12.70 70.16
N ARG A 290 -71.47 -12.87 69.12
CA ARG A 290 -72.92 -13.02 69.28
C ARG A 290 -73.25 -14.35 69.99
N VAL A 291 -73.96 -14.29 71.12
CA VAL A 291 -74.41 -15.48 71.86
C VAL A 291 -75.86 -15.82 71.46
N ALA A 292 -76.02 -16.64 70.43
CA ALA A 292 -77.31 -17.10 69.92
C ALA A 292 -77.18 -18.48 69.26
N LEU A 293 -78.30 -19.20 69.10
CA LEU A 293 -78.31 -20.52 68.45
C LEU A 293 -77.77 -20.41 67.01
N GLY A 294 -76.80 -21.27 66.67
CA GLY A 294 -76.17 -21.30 65.35
C GLY A 294 -75.04 -20.28 65.12
N SER A 295 -74.65 -19.51 66.14
CA SER A 295 -73.51 -18.59 66.05
C SER A 295 -72.18 -19.34 65.91
N THR A 296 -71.29 -18.84 65.05
CA THR A 296 -69.91 -19.32 64.87
C THR A 296 -68.87 -18.34 65.39
N ASP A 297 -69.31 -17.29 66.09
CA ASP A 297 -68.43 -16.26 66.64
C ASP A 297 -67.71 -16.81 67.89
N ALA A 298 -66.44 -16.48 68.09
CA ALA A 298 -65.74 -16.79 69.33
C ALA A 298 -66.31 -15.97 70.52
N VAL A 299 -66.32 -16.56 71.72
CA VAL A 299 -66.71 -15.86 72.97
C VAL A 299 -65.48 -15.28 73.68
N SER A 300 -65.59 -14.07 74.21
CA SER A 300 -64.51 -13.42 74.96
C SER A 300 -64.67 -13.60 76.48
N GLY A 301 -63.59 -13.40 77.23
CA GLY A 301 -63.60 -13.59 78.70
C GLY A 301 -64.51 -12.63 79.49
N GLY A 302 -65.00 -11.54 78.88
CA GLY A 302 -65.97 -10.64 79.52
C GLY A 302 -67.43 -11.09 79.36
N GLN A 303 -67.68 -12.13 78.56
CA GLN A 303 -69.02 -12.68 78.31
C GLN A 303 -69.31 -13.95 79.12
N VAL A 304 -68.28 -14.47 79.81
CA VAL A 304 -68.31 -15.69 80.62
C VAL A 304 -68.15 -15.28 82.08
#